data_AF-A0A7V1DTH9-F1
#
_entry.id   AF-A0A7V1DTH9-F1
#
_cell.length_a   1.000
_cell.length_b   1.000
_cell.length_c   1.000
_cell.angle_alpha   90.00
_cell.angle_beta   90.00
_cell.angle_gamma   90.00
#
_symmetry.space_group_name_H-M   'P 1'
#
loop_
_entity.id
_entity.type
_entity.pdbx_description
1 polymer ?
#
loop_
_entity_poly.entity_id
_entity_poly.type
_entity_poly.pdbx_seq_one_letter_code
_entity_poly.pdbx_strand_id
1 'polypeptide(L)'
;MCLRETARHPCPSGRQIGYGGPMHQPRVSVCRVIHAKDLRESVWAAVERAMVLAGWMDSIPRGANVALKPNLGWDLFLPGAVTSPWVVEGVIRTIRPHVGELFLIESDQVVVDVNKAFAQSGLDRVCRAYDVRWVNMTHLPLVEVEVPQPRALPKIAVPEILLRTVLVTIPVMKTHNKTTITGALKNQWGCLPMFRHQYHLVLDAALADINQVVRPQFAVMDATVALEGNSPKSGIPRIVDRVLASSDPVALDSVAAYLMGFAPSQIGHLQECAAVGLGQATLDEIEMLGDPAEPLSPPFIPARHNLVSRMELVLRRNARLRPWFFDTPLFRVCCALTLLYYDVWYHVLGIGRRRRDAVLRSAYGAQWQLR
;
A
#
# COMPACT_ATOMS: atom_id res chain seq x y z
N MET A 1 38.16 34.43 -21.42
CA MET A 1 36.83 34.96 -21.82
C MET A 1 36.11 33.84 -22.57
N CYS A 2 35.01 33.23 -22.14
CA CYS A 2 34.15 33.41 -20.99
C CYS A 2 33.48 32.03 -20.79
N LEU A 3 33.68 31.40 -19.63
CA LEU A 3 32.87 30.27 -19.18
C LEU A 3 31.47 30.82 -18.89
N ARG A 4 30.43 30.27 -19.53
CA ARG A 4 29.04 30.60 -19.21
C ARG A 4 28.59 29.72 -18.05
N GLU A 5 28.40 30.36 -16.91
CA GLU A 5 27.75 29.84 -15.72
C GLU A 5 26.32 29.38 -16.08
N THR A 6 26.05 28.09 -15.94
CA THR A 6 24.68 27.58 -15.83
C THR A 6 24.23 27.83 -14.39
N ALA A 7 23.22 28.69 -14.26
CA ALA A 7 22.60 29.07 -12.99
C ALA A 7 22.14 27.81 -12.24
N ARG A 8 22.76 27.56 -11.09
CA ARG A 8 22.26 26.61 -10.09
C ARG A 8 20.98 27.20 -9.52
N HIS A 9 19.83 26.63 -9.88
CA HIS A 9 18.62 26.85 -9.10
C HIS A 9 18.85 26.27 -7.69
N PRO A 10 18.73 27.09 -6.62
CA PRO A 10 18.82 26.56 -5.27
C PRO A 10 17.64 25.61 -5.02
N CYS A 11 17.97 24.37 -4.67
CA CYS A 11 17.03 23.44 -4.06
C CYS A 11 16.39 24.16 -2.85
N PRO A 12 15.05 24.24 -2.73
CA PRO A 12 14.45 24.86 -1.58
C PRO A 12 14.82 24.01 -0.36
N SER A 13 15.67 24.58 0.49
CA SER A 13 15.97 24.10 1.83
C SER A 13 14.67 23.68 2.52
N GLY A 14 14.68 22.46 3.09
CA GLY A 14 13.52 21.84 3.71
C GLY A 14 12.73 22.80 4.58
N ARG A 15 11.50 23.12 4.13
CA ARG A 15 10.47 23.61 5.04
C ARG A 15 10.14 22.45 5.97
N GLN A 16 10.71 22.48 7.17
CA GLN A 16 10.07 21.86 8.32
C GLN A 16 8.69 22.52 8.46
N ILE A 17 7.65 21.82 8.02
CA ILE A 17 6.28 22.15 8.41
C ILE A 17 6.17 21.65 9.85
N GLY A 18 6.54 22.49 10.81
CA GLY A 18 6.31 22.26 12.22
C GLY A 18 4.81 22.32 12.49
N TYR A 19 4.21 21.18 12.79
CA TYR A 19 2.83 21.11 13.25
C TYR A 19 2.78 21.43 14.75
N GLY A 20 2.77 22.73 15.06
CA GLY A 20 2.53 23.28 16.40
C GLY A 20 1.11 23.85 16.55
N GLY A 21 0.10 23.18 16.00
CA GLY A 21 -1.31 23.50 16.20
C GLY A 21 -1.99 22.52 17.17
N PRO A 22 -3.14 22.88 17.79
CA PRO A 22 -3.87 21.96 18.66
C PRO A 22 -4.19 20.68 17.88
N MET A 23 -3.71 19.52 18.39
CA MET A 23 -3.93 18.23 17.76
C MET A 23 -5.44 17.94 17.75
N HIS A 24 -6.09 18.19 16.62
CA HIS A 24 -7.37 17.55 16.35
C HIS A 24 -7.16 16.04 16.37
N GLN A 25 -8.07 15.35 17.05
CA GLN A 25 -8.08 13.90 17.12
C GLN A 25 -8.03 13.32 15.69
N PRO A 26 -7.14 12.36 15.40
CA PRO A 26 -7.07 11.76 14.07
C PRO A 26 -8.41 11.17 13.64
N ARG A 27 -8.85 11.52 12.43
CA ARG A 27 -10.13 11.10 11.86
C ARG A 27 -9.93 9.89 10.95
N VAL A 28 -10.65 8.81 11.20
CA VAL A 28 -10.74 7.67 10.29
C VAL A 28 -12.19 7.48 9.87
N SER A 29 -12.45 7.61 8.58
CA SER A 29 -13.76 7.28 8.04
C SER A 29 -13.85 5.79 7.69
N VAL A 30 -15.01 5.19 7.94
CA VAL A 30 -15.37 3.83 7.52
C VAL A 30 -16.71 3.90 6.80
N CYS A 31 -16.71 3.63 5.49
CA CYS A 31 -17.92 3.73 4.66
C CYS A 31 -18.29 2.38 4.05
N ARG A 32 -19.57 2.00 4.15
CA ARG A 32 -20.14 0.81 3.51
C ARG A 32 -20.39 1.08 2.03
N VAL A 33 -20.05 0.11 1.20
CA VAL A 33 -20.52 0.06 -0.19
C VAL A 33 -21.95 -0.49 -0.17
N ILE A 34 -22.91 0.33 -0.59
CA ILE A 34 -24.32 -0.07 -0.68
C ILE A 34 -24.52 -0.83 -1.99
N HIS A 35 -25.12 -2.02 -1.95
CA HIS A 35 -25.39 -2.78 -3.17
C HIS A 35 -26.63 -2.18 -3.88
N ALA A 36 -26.39 -1.33 -4.87
CA ALA A 36 -27.42 -0.79 -5.75
C ALA A 36 -27.37 -1.45 -7.14
N LYS A 37 -28.26 -1.02 -8.05
CA LYS A 37 -28.29 -1.50 -9.45
C LYS A 37 -26.94 -1.32 -10.16
N ASP A 38 -26.26 -0.21 -9.88
CA ASP A 38 -24.89 0.03 -10.33
C ASP A 38 -23.94 0.01 -9.13
N LEU A 39 -23.22 -1.11 -8.98
CA LEU A 39 -22.27 -1.28 -7.89
C LEU A 39 -21.03 -0.39 -8.08
N ARG A 40 -20.66 -0.03 -9.32
CA ARG A 40 -19.50 0.83 -9.59
C ARG A 40 -19.74 2.23 -9.04
N GLU A 41 -20.90 2.81 -9.33
CA GLU A 41 -21.34 4.10 -8.77
C GLU A 41 -21.39 4.05 -7.24
N SER A 42 -21.83 2.92 -6.68
CA SER A 42 -21.89 2.74 -5.23
C SER A 42 -20.51 2.70 -4.57
N VAL A 43 -19.51 2.10 -5.23
CA VAL A 43 -18.11 2.16 -4.78
C VAL A 43 -17.59 3.58 -4.86
N TRP A 44 -17.85 4.31 -5.94
CA TRP A 44 -17.41 5.69 -6.08
C TRP A 44 -18.01 6.60 -4.99
N ALA A 45 -19.30 6.47 -4.72
CA ALA A 45 -19.97 7.22 -3.66
C ALA A 45 -19.40 6.89 -2.27
N ALA A 46 -19.06 5.62 -2.01
CA ALA A 46 -18.42 5.21 -0.76
C ALA A 46 -16.99 5.79 -0.63
N VAL A 47 -16.22 5.82 -1.73
CA VAL A 47 -14.89 6.45 -1.77
C VAL A 47 -15.00 7.95 -1.50
N GLU A 48 -15.84 8.66 -2.24
CA GLU A 48 -16.03 10.11 -2.06
C GLU A 48 -16.46 10.44 -0.63
N ARG A 49 -17.46 9.73 -0.10
CA ARG A 49 -17.93 9.93 1.29
C ARG A 49 -16.82 9.67 2.30
N ALA A 50 -16.05 8.59 2.17
CA ALA A 50 -14.94 8.29 3.06
C ALA A 50 -13.90 9.43 3.04
N MET A 51 -13.49 9.84 1.84
CA MET A 51 -12.52 10.92 1.67
C MET A 51 -13.02 12.22 2.31
N VAL A 52 -14.28 12.61 2.07
CA VAL A 52 -14.89 13.84 2.61
C VAL A 52 -14.93 13.82 4.13
N LEU A 53 -15.41 12.72 4.73
CA LEU A 53 -15.49 12.59 6.19
C LEU A 53 -14.10 12.64 6.84
N ALA A 54 -13.08 12.08 6.18
CA ALA A 54 -11.70 12.14 6.65
C ALA A 54 -10.98 13.46 6.33
N GLY A 55 -11.65 14.44 5.70
CA GLY A 55 -11.11 15.79 5.46
C GLY A 55 -9.99 15.83 4.43
N TRP A 56 -10.13 15.11 3.31
CA TRP A 56 -9.09 15.04 2.28
C TRP A 56 -8.65 16.41 1.72
N MET A 57 -9.56 17.40 1.67
CA MET A 57 -9.26 18.75 1.16
C MET A 57 -8.25 19.51 2.02
N ASP A 58 -8.18 19.21 3.32
CA ASP A 58 -7.19 19.78 4.25
C ASP A 58 -5.80 19.17 4.02
N SER A 59 -5.75 17.95 3.49
CA SER A 59 -4.53 17.15 3.34
C SER A 59 -3.89 17.27 1.96
N ILE A 60 -4.69 17.55 0.93
CA ILE A 60 -4.24 17.65 -0.46
C ILE A 60 -4.36 19.11 -0.92
N PRO A 61 -3.24 19.84 -1.07
CA PRO A 61 -3.26 21.23 -1.52
C PRO A 61 -3.86 21.38 -2.92
N ARG A 62 -4.60 22.47 -3.14
CA ARG A 62 -5.16 22.81 -4.45
C ARG A 62 -4.04 23.00 -5.47
N GLY A 63 -4.19 22.41 -6.65
CA GLY A 63 -3.23 22.48 -7.74
C GLY A 63 -1.97 21.63 -7.55
N ALA A 64 -1.85 20.86 -6.46
CA ALA A 64 -0.72 19.97 -6.25
C ALA A 64 -0.66 18.87 -7.31
N ASN A 65 0.56 18.49 -7.71
CA ASN A 65 0.79 17.27 -8.46
C ASN A 65 0.73 16.09 -7.49
N VAL A 66 -0.10 15.09 -7.80
CA VAL A 66 -0.40 13.97 -6.88
C VAL A 66 0.05 12.65 -7.47
N ALA A 67 0.80 11.89 -6.67
CA ALA A 67 1.12 10.49 -6.94
C ALA A 67 0.17 9.58 -6.17
N LEU A 68 -0.60 8.78 -6.90
CA LEU A 68 -1.47 7.73 -6.41
C LEU A 68 -0.68 6.43 -6.33
N LYS A 69 -0.56 5.87 -5.13
CA LYS A 69 0.20 4.65 -4.85
C LYS A 69 -0.75 3.49 -4.54
N PRO A 70 -1.22 2.71 -5.54
CA PRO A 70 -1.99 1.50 -5.30
C PRO A 70 -1.12 0.42 -4.64
N ASN A 71 -1.72 -0.74 -4.41
CA ASN A 71 -1.03 -1.98 -4.08
C ASN A 71 -1.03 -2.87 -5.32
N LEU A 72 0.10 -2.97 -6.04
CA LEU A 72 0.27 -3.92 -7.14
C LEU A 72 1.31 -4.98 -6.78
N GLY A 73 1.17 -5.56 -5.58
CA GLY A 73 2.15 -6.50 -5.04
C GLY A 73 2.16 -7.90 -5.66
N TRP A 74 1.37 -8.14 -6.71
CA TRP A 74 1.23 -9.45 -7.33
C TRP A 74 0.84 -9.39 -8.81
N ASP A 75 1.57 -10.12 -9.65
CA ASP A 75 1.42 -10.20 -11.11
C ASP A 75 0.79 -11.52 -11.59
N LEU A 76 0.32 -12.33 -10.64
CA LEU A 76 -0.72 -13.33 -10.84
C LEU A 76 -2.02 -12.75 -10.28
N PHE A 77 -2.87 -12.24 -11.16
CA PHE A 77 -4.07 -11.52 -10.73
C PHE A 77 -4.96 -12.32 -9.76
N LEU A 78 -5.16 -11.74 -8.57
CA LEU A 78 -6.05 -12.24 -7.53
C LEU A 78 -6.75 -11.03 -6.86
N PRO A 79 -8.09 -10.95 -6.89
CA PRO A 79 -8.83 -9.93 -6.16
C PRO A 79 -8.44 -9.89 -4.67
N GLY A 80 -8.26 -8.69 -4.13
CA GLY A 80 -7.76 -8.48 -2.76
C GLY A 80 -6.23 -8.58 -2.60
N ALA A 81 -5.49 -9.13 -3.58
CA ALA A 81 -4.04 -9.00 -3.59
C ALA A 81 -3.59 -7.65 -4.16
N VAL A 82 -4.37 -7.10 -5.10
CA VAL A 82 -4.15 -5.83 -5.78
C VAL A 82 -5.35 -4.89 -5.61
N THR A 83 -5.10 -3.57 -5.65
CA THR A 83 -6.14 -2.54 -5.47
C THR A 83 -7.20 -2.59 -6.58
N SER A 84 -8.47 -2.45 -6.19
CA SER A 84 -9.63 -2.34 -7.07
C SER A 84 -9.52 -1.17 -8.05
N PRO A 85 -9.77 -1.40 -9.36
CA PRO A 85 -9.94 -0.33 -10.34
C PRO A 85 -11.03 0.66 -9.98
N TRP A 86 -12.17 0.20 -9.44
CA TRP A 86 -13.27 1.09 -9.06
C TRP A 86 -12.91 1.98 -7.88
N VAL A 87 -12.09 1.51 -6.94
CA VAL A 87 -11.60 2.35 -5.84
C VAL A 87 -10.61 3.41 -6.35
N VAL A 88 -9.62 3.01 -7.16
CA VAL A 88 -8.67 3.97 -7.76
C VAL A 88 -9.39 5.02 -8.60
N GLU A 89 -10.38 4.58 -9.38
CA GLU A 89 -11.24 5.47 -10.16
C GLU A 89 -12.05 6.43 -9.28
N GLY A 90 -12.63 5.96 -8.19
CA GLY A 90 -13.32 6.81 -7.22
C GLY A 90 -12.41 7.89 -6.63
N VAL A 91 -11.17 7.53 -6.29
CA VAL A 91 -10.16 8.49 -5.79
C VAL A 91 -9.85 9.54 -6.86
N ILE A 92 -9.57 9.09 -8.10
CA ILE A 92 -9.28 10.00 -9.21
C ILE A 92 -10.43 10.98 -9.41
N ARG A 93 -11.67 10.50 -9.53
CA ARG A 93 -12.86 11.35 -9.73
C ARG A 93 -13.02 12.39 -8.62
N THR A 94 -12.79 11.99 -7.38
CA THR A 94 -12.94 12.86 -6.19
C THR A 94 -11.94 14.02 -6.21
N ILE A 95 -10.67 13.76 -6.55
CA ILE A 95 -9.61 14.77 -6.43
C ILE A 95 -9.33 15.53 -7.73
N ARG A 96 -9.69 14.98 -8.89
CA ARG A 96 -9.36 15.51 -10.23
C ARG A 96 -9.70 17.00 -10.41
N PRO A 97 -10.83 17.54 -9.91
CA PRO A 97 -11.16 18.97 -10.02
C PRO A 97 -10.29 19.89 -9.16
N HIS A 98 -9.55 19.34 -8.20
CA HIS A 98 -8.79 20.10 -7.19
C HIS A 98 -7.29 20.08 -7.43
N VAL A 99 -6.77 19.10 -8.15
CA VAL A 99 -5.33 18.81 -8.27
C VAL A 99 -4.78 19.08 -9.67
N GLY A 100 -3.46 19.26 -9.75
CA GLY A 100 -2.69 19.38 -10.99
C GLY A 100 -2.49 18.04 -11.67
N GLU A 101 -1.27 17.64 -11.97
CA GLU A 101 -1.03 16.35 -12.62
C GLU A 101 -1.30 15.15 -11.69
N LEU A 102 -1.84 14.07 -12.26
CA LEU A 102 -2.04 12.80 -11.58
C LEU A 102 -1.09 11.74 -12.13
N PHE A 103 -0.38 11.08 -11.23
CA PHE A 103 0.50 9.95 -11.54
C PHE A 103 -0.01 8.71 -10.81
N LEU A 104 -0.11 7.57 -11.49
CA LEU A 104 -0.25 6.28 -10.82
C LEU A 104 1.13 5.63 -10.76
N ILE A 105 1.60 5.31 -9.55
CA ILE A 105 3.01 4.95 -9.31
C ILE A 105 3.16 3.60 -8.62
N GLU A 106 4.15 2.81 -8.99
CA GLU A 106 4.58 1.60 -8.27
C GLU A 106 5.97 1.13 -8.76
N SER A 107 6.61 0.23 -8.02
CA SER A 107 7.88 -0.41 -8.42
C SER A 107 7.77 -1.93 -8.54
N ASP A 108 8.69 -2.52 -9.31
CA ASP A 108 8.90 -3.95 -9.39
C ASP A 108 9.31 -4.55 -8.04
N GLN A 109 9.09 -5.85 -7.91
CA GLN A 109 9.64 -6.65 -6.82
C GLN A 109 10.51 -7.76 -7.39
N VAL A 110 11.34 -8.37 -6.54
CA VAL A 110 12.27 -9.45 -6.93
C VAL A 110 11.62 -10.55 -7.77
N VAL A 111 10.33 -10.85 -7.51
CA VAL A 111 9.57 -11.89 -8.22
C VAL A 111 8.21 -11.38 -8.74
N VAL A 112 8.10 -10.08 -9.02
CA VAL A 112 6.85 -9.45 -9.50
C VAL A 112 7.19 -8.40 -10.54
N ASP A 113 6.64 -8.54 -11.74
CA ASP A 113 6.63 -7.52 -12.78
C ASP A 113 5.44 -6.58 -12.56
N VAL A 114 5.73 -5.31 -12.26
CA VAL A 114 4.70 -4.33 -11.94
C VAL A 114 3.88 -3.90 -13.16
N ASN A 115 4.47 -3.90 -14.36
CA ASN A 115 3.74 -3.56 -15.59
C ASN A 115 2.73 -4.65 -15.93
N LYS A 116 3.10 -5.92 -15.71
CA LYS A 116 2.19 -7.05 -15.82
C LYS A 116 1.06 -6.95 -14.78
N ALA A 117 1.36 -6.62 -13.52
CA ALA A 117 0.35 -6.40 -12.49
C ALA A 117 -0.60 -5.23 -12.83
N PHE A 118 -0.05 -4.12 -13.35
CA PHE A 118 -0.80 -2.96 -13.80
C PHE A 118 -1.81 -3.31 -14.91
N ALA A 119 -1.37 -4.04 -15.94
CA ALA A 119 -2.25 -4.48 -17.02
C ALA A 119 -3.32 -5.48 -16.54
N GLN A 120 -2.93 -6.47 -15.73
CA GLN A 120 -3.87 -7.50 -15.28
C GLN A 120 -4.89 -7.01 -14.24
N SER A 121 -4.51 -6.01 -13.44
CA SER A 121 -5.42 -5.39 -12.48
C SER A 121 -6.51 -4.55 -13.15
N GLY A 122 -6.34 -4.16 -14.42
CA GLY A 122 -7.25 -3.27 -15.14
C GLY A 122 -7.02 -1.78 -14.86
N LEU A 123 -6.00 -1.44 -14.06
CA LEU A 123 -5.64 -0.03 -13.79
C LEU A 123 -5.09 0.67 -15.04
N ASP A 124 -4.59 -0.07 -16.02
CA ASP A 124 -4.22 0.46 -17.34
C ASP A 124 -5.40 1.12 -18.05
N ARG A 125 -6.59 0.53 -17.95
CA ARG A 125 -7.82 1.08 -18.52
C ARG A 125 -8.26 2.32 -17.75
N VAL A 126 -8.17 2.31 -16.41
CA VAL A 126 -8.48 3.47 -15.58
C VAL A 126 -7.55 4.63 -15.91
N CYS A 127 -6.24 4.39 -15.99
CA CYS A 127 -5.26 5.42 -16.36
C CYS A 127 -5.55 6.03 -17.73
N ARG A 128 -5.87 5.22 -18.74
CA ARG A 128 -6.25 5.72 -20.08
C ARG A 128 -7.55 6.53 -20.06
N ALA A 129 -8.56 6.10 -19.31
CA ALA A 129 -9.86 6.75 -19.27
C ALA A 129 -9.84 8.13 -18.60
N TYR A 130 -8.92 8.35 -17.65
CA TYR A 130 -8.83 9.59 -16.86
C TYR A 130 -7.56 10.40 -17.10
N ASP A 131 -6.80 10.07 -18.14
CA ASP A 131 -5.52 10.72 -18.47
C ASP A 131 -4.57 10.79 -17.25
N VAL A 132 -4.43 9.65 -16.56
CA VAL A 132 -3.50 9.50 -15.42
C VAL A 132 -2.21 8.84 -15.90
N ARG A 133 -1.09 9.49 -15.64
CA ARG A 133 0.22 9.01 -16.09
C ARG A 133 0.69 7.83 -15.25
N TRP A 134 0.83 6.66 -15.88
CA TRP A 134 1.48 5.50 -15.26
C TRP A 134 3.00 5.72 -15.15
N VAL A 135 3.57 5.40 -13.99
CA VAL A 135 5.02 5.48 -13.74
C VAL A 135 5.48 4.23 -12.99
N ASN A 136 6.19 3.36 -13.69
CA ASN A 136 7.03 2.35 -13.04
C ASN A 136 8.28 3.04 -12.48
N MET A 137 8.43 3.04 -11.16
CA MET A 137 9.51 3.74 -10.45
C MET A 137 10.83 2.97 -10.38
N THR A 138 10.87 1.69 -10.78
CA THR A 138 12.06 0.81 -10.61
C THR A 138 13.34 1.38 -11.21
N HIS A 139 13.22 2.08 -12.33
CA HIS A 139 14.35 2.58 -13.11
C HIS A 139 14.49 4.11 -13.03
N LEU A 140 13.74 4.77 -12.15
CA LEU A 140 13.88 6.21 -11.96
C LEU A 140 15.15 6.55 -11.16
N PRO A 141 15.69 7.76 -11.34
CA PRO A 141 16.73 8.27 -10.47
C PRO A 141 16.32 8.21 -9.00
N LEU A 142 17.25 7.74 -8.17
CA LEU A 142 17.08 7.67 -6.73
C LEU A 142 17.75 8.87 -6.06
N VAL A 143 17.11 9.40 -5.04
CA VAL A 143 17.64 10.44 -4.17
C VAL A 143 17.80 9.83 -2.78
N GLU A 144 18.99 9.97 -2.19
CA GLU A 144 19.26 9.57 -0.81
C GLU A 144 18.73 10.64 0.15
N VAL A 145 17.93 10.21 1.12
CA VAL A 145 17.30 11.06 2.12
C VAL A 145 17.68 10.56 3.51
N GLU A 146 18.12 11.47 4.38
CA GLU A 146 18.35 11.18 5.79
C GLU A 146 17.03 10.90 6.50
N VAL A 147 17.01 9.85 7.32
CA VAL A 147 15.84 9.52 8.14
C VAL A 147 15.91 10.33 9.45
N PRO A 148 14.88 11.12 9.79
CA PRO A 148 14.80 11.75 11.10
C PRO A 148 14.74 10.67 12.18
N GLN A 149 15.57 10.77 13.23
CA GLN A 149 15.55 9.85 14.38
C GLN A 149 15.46 8.35 13.97
N PRO A 150 16.45 7.85 13.21
CA PRO A 150 16.35 6.54 12.57
C PRO A 150 16.23 5.41 13.60
N ARG A 151 15.35 4.46 13.32
CA ARG A 151 15.14 3.24 14.13
C ARG A 151 16.01 2.08 13.64
N ALA A 152 16.22 1.97 12.33
CA ALA A 152 17.00 0.92 11.69
C ALA A 152 17.85 1.41 10.50
N LEU A 153 17.33 2.37 9.72
CA LEU A 153 17.94 2.86 8.49
C LEU A 153 18.29 4.35 8.67
N PRO A 154 19.59 4.73 8.70
CA PRO A 154 19.96 6.14 8.82
C PRO A 154 19.60 6.95 7.57
N LYS A 155 19.61 6.31 6.40
CA LYS A 155 19.28 6.91 5.11
C LYS A 155 18.50 5.94 4.24
N ILE A 156 17.69 6.51 3.36
CA ILE A 156 16.88 5.75 2.40
C ILE A 156 16.99 6.39 1.02
N ALA A 157 17.28 5.55 0.02
CA ALA A 157 17.21 5.95 -1.38
C ALA A 157 15.76 5.79 -1.90
N VAL A 158 15.16 6.87 -2.38
CA VAL A 158 13.78 6.90 -2.88
C VAL A 158 13.71 7.47 -4.31
N PRO A 159 12.80 6.98 -5.16
CA PRO A 159 12.53 7.60 -6.47
C PRO A 159 12.20 9.09 -6.35
N GLU A 160 12.86 9.93 -7.15
CA GLU A 160 12.72 11.40 -7.10
C GLU A 160 11.26 11.90 -7.22
N ILE A 161 10.38 11.15 -7.89
CA ILE A 161 8.96 11.53 -8.06
C ILE A 161 8.24 11.65 -6.72
N LEU A 162 8.60 10.84 -5.73
CA LEU A 162 8.00 10.85 -4.39
C LEU A 162 8.34 12.11 -3.60
N LEU A 163 9.41 12.81 -3.97
CA LEU A 163 9.85 14.03 -3.29
C LEU A 163 9.21 15.30 -3.87
N ARG A 164 8.64 15.22 -5.07
CA ARG A 164 8.05 16.37 -5.78
C ARG A 164 6.54 16.28 -5.96
N THR A 165 5.90 15.23 -5.45
CA THR A 165 4.45 15.01 -5.54
C THR A 165 3.86 14.82 -4.16
N VAL A 166 2.60 15.18 -4.01
CA VAL A 166 1.78 14.80 -2.86
C VAL A 166 1.39 13.34 -3.04
N LEU A 167 1.66 12.51 -2.05
CA LEU A 167 1.43 11.08 -2.08
C LEU A 167 0.07 10.73 -1.45
N VAL A 168 -0.78 10.09 -2.24
CA VAL A 168 -2.01 9.44 -1.76
C VAL A 168 -1.86 7.94 -1.92
N THR A 169 -1.86 7.22 -0.80
CA THR A 169 -1.70 5.75 -0.79
C THR A 169 -3.05 5.06 -0.84
N ILE A 170 -3.18 4.03 -1.67
CA ILE A 170 -4.42 3.28 -1.90
C ILE A 170 -4.20 1.79 -1.62
N PRO A 171 -3.93 1.40 -0.35
CA PRO A 171 -3.64 0.03 0.02
C PRO A 171 -4.89 -0.85 -0.07
N VAL A 172 -4.70 -2.17 -0.03
CA VAL A 172 -5.79 -3.14 0.19
C VAL A 172 -5.76 -3.64 1.62
N MET A 173 -6.93 -3.76 2.24
CA MET A 173 -7.10 -4.45 3.52
C MET A 173 -6.74 -5.92 3.37
N LYS A 174 -5.62 -6.34 3.97
CA LYS A 174 -5.20 -7.74 3.94
C LYS A 174 -4.35 -8.13 5.14
N THR A 175 -4.35 -9.40 5.50
CA THR A 175 -3.39 -9.94 6.48
C THR A 175 -1.96 -9.85 5.93
N HIS A 176 -0.95 -10.20 6.72
CA HIS A 176 0.42 -10.40 6.24
C HIS A 176 1.20 -11.33 7.18
N ASN A 177 1.92 -12.30 6.63
CA ASN A 177 2.62 -13.31 7.44
C ASN A 177 3.81 -12.79 8.27
N LYS A 178 4.33 -11.59 8.01
CA LYS A 178 5.43 -10.97 8.79
C LYS A 178 5.02 -9.76 9.63
N THR A 179 3.89 -9.13 9.33
CA THR A 179 3.49 -7.84 9.95
C THR A 179 2.06 -7.89 10.47
N THR A 180 1.47 -9.08 10.56
CA THR A 180 0.06 -9.36 10.90
C THR A 180 -0.93 -8.85 9.86
N ILE A 181 -0.85 -7.58 9.50
CA ILE A 181 -1.62 -6.93 8.45
C ILE A 181 -0.70 -6.28 7.40
N THR A 182 -1.29 -5.99 6.26
CA THR A 182 -0.85 -4.92 5.37
C THR A 182 -1.72 -3.69 5.65
N GLY A 183 -1.35 -2.55 5.11
CA GLY A 183 -2.09 -1.31 5.24
C GLY A 183 -1.37 -0.18 4.53
N ALA A 184 -1.75 1.05 4.82
CA ALA A 184 -1.18 2.27 4.28
C ALA A 184 0.32 2.38 4.56
N LEU A 185 0.75 2.05 5.80
CA LEU A 185 2.15 2.13 6.21
C LEU A 185 3.00 1.12 5.45
N LYS A 186 2.52 -0.12 5.36
CA LYS A 186 3.23 -1.19 4.66
C LYS A 186 3.23 -1.01 3.13
N ASN A 187 2.26 -0.28 2.58
CA ASN A 187 2.21 -0.02 1.14
C ASN A 187 3.42 0.83 0.66
N GLN A 188 4.00 1.65 1.55
CA GLN A 188 5.21 2.44 1.27
C GLN A 188 6.46 1.57 1.12
N TRP A 189 6.42 0.31 1.57
CA TRP A 189 7.47 -0.65 1.24
C TRP A 189 7.67 -0.74 -0.28
N GLY A 190 6.60 -0.54 -1.06
CA GLY A 190 6.58 -0.43 -2.53
C GLY A 190 7.49 0.64 -3.12
N CYS A 191 7.80 1.66 -2.35
CA CYS A 191 8.57 2.83 -2.76
C CYS A 191 10.09 2.65 -2.63
N LEU A 192 10.53 1.58 -1.95
CA LEU A 192 11.94 1.22 -1.89
C LEU A 192 12.41 0.50 -3.17
N PRO A 193 13.71 0.62 -3.52
CA PRO A 193 14.33 -0.17 -4.57
C PRO A 193 14.12 -1.69 -4.39
N MET A 194 14.23 -2.41 -5.50
CA MET A 194 13.85 -3.83 -5.63
C MET A 194 14.42 -4.76 -4.53
N PHE A 195 15.65 -4.50 -4.07
CA PHE A 195 16.37 -5.33 -3.08
C PHE A 195 16.03 -5.03 -1.61
N ARG A 196 14.84 -4.49 -1.34
CA ARG A 196 14.33 -4.21 0.02
C ARG A 196 14.14 -5.42 0.95
N HIS A 197 14.17 -6.65 0.44
CA HIS A 197 13.97 -7.87 1.23
C HIS A 197 15.06 -8.10 2.29
N GLN A 198 16.20 -7.42 2.17
CA GLN A 198 17.29 -7.47 3.14
C GLN A 198 16.91 -6.92 4.52
N TYR A 199 15.88 -6.08 4.60
CA TYR A 199 15.43 -5.43 5.82
C TYR A 199 14.38 -6.25 6.60
N HIS A 200 14.05 -7.47 6.15
CA HIS A 200 13.03 -8.30 6.81
C HIS A 200 13.31 -8.64 8.28
N LEU A 201 14.56 -8.58 8.73
CA LEU A 201 14.91 -8.82 10.14
C LEU A 201 14.58 -7.63 11.07
N VAL A 202 14.47 -6.43 10.49
CA VAL A 202 14.20 -5.18 11.20
C VAL A 202 12.94 -4.51 10.63
N LEU A 203 12.00 -5.32 10.13
CA LEU A 203 10.92 -4.87 9.27
C LEU A 203 10.04 -3.81 9.94
N ASP A 204 9.70 -3.96 11.21
CA ASP A 204 8.85 -3.00 11.92
C ASP A 204 9.53 -1.63 12.06
N ALA A 205 10.79 -1.60 12.50
CA ALA A 205 11.60 -0.38 12.60
C ALA A 205 11.88 0.26 11.23
N ALA A 206 12.21 -0.55 10.22
CA ALA A 206 12.43 -0.07 8.85
C ALA A 206 11.15 0.50 8.22
N LEU A 207 9.96 -0.02 8.58
CA LEU A 207 8.69 0.55 8.15
C LEU A 207 8.45 1.93 8.77
N ALA A 208 8.80 2.14 10.04
CA ALA A 208 8.76 3.46 10.65
C ALA A 208 9.67 4.44 9.89
N ASP A 209 10.94 4.08 9.66
CA ASP A 209 11.90 4.92 8.93
C ASP A 209 11.43 5.29 7.52
N ILE A 210 10.89 4.33 6.76
CA ILE A 210 10.36 4.58 5.42
C ILE A 210 9.18 5.54 5.45
N ASN A 211 8.27 5.40 6.40
CA ASN A 211 7.10 6.29 6.48
C ASN A 211 7.47 7.69 7.00
N GLN A 212 8.64 7.88 7.61
CA GLN A 212 9.19 9.21 7.89
C GLN A 212 9.70 9.91 6.61
N VAL A 213 10.24 9.16 5.64
CA VAL A 213 10.75 9.69 4.37
C VAL A 213 9.67 9.78 3.28
N VAL A 214 8.91 8.71 3.11
CA VAL A 214 7.82 8.56 2.13
C VAL A 214 6.50 8.60 2.87
N ARG A 215 6.17 9.78 3.39
CA ARG A 215 4.95 10.00 4.18
C ARG A 215 3.76 10.24 3.26
N PRO A 216 2.74 9.36 3.22
CA PRO A 216 1.49 9.66 2.53
C PRO A 216 0.78 10.82 3.25
N GLN A 217 0.30 11.79 2.49
CA GLN A 217 -0.51 12.90 3.01
C GLN A 217 -1.96 12.47 3.23
N PHE A 218 -2.41 11.48 2.45
CA PHE A 218 -3.74 10.91 2.59
C PHE A 218 -3.74 9.43 2.19
N ALA A 219 -4.63 8.65 2.78
CA ALA A 219 -4.74 7.23 2.54
C ALA A 219 -6.20 6.83 2.32
N VAL A 220 -6.44 6.00 1.30
CA VAL A 220 -7.76 5.43 0.98
C VAL A 220 -7.61 3.91 0.88
N MET A 221 -8.01 3.20 1.92
CA MET A 221 -7.91 1.74 1.95
C MET A 221 -9.07 1.09 1.21
N ASP A 222 -8.73 0.30 0.20
CA ASP A 222 -9.65 -0.62 -0.46
C ASP A 222 -9.94 -1.81 0.45
N ALA A 223 -11.17 -1.85 0.96
CA ALA A 223 -11.75 -2.99 1.67
C ALA A 223 -13.03 -3.45 0.96
N THR A 224 -13.13 -3.26 -0.36
CA THR A 224 -14.24 -3.81 -1.15
C THR A 224 -14.09 -5.31 -1.25
N VAL A 225 -12.94 -5.75 -1.78
CA VAL A 225 -12.45 -7.12 -1.75
C VAL A 225 -11.10 -7.13 -1.04
N ALA A 226 -11.09 -7.65 0.18
CA ALA A 226 -9.91 -7.85 1.02
C ALA A 226 -9.23 -9.19 0.76
N LEU A 227 -8.08 -9.45 1.43
CA LEU A 227 -7.37 -10.74 1.36
C LEU A 227 -6.96 -11.24 2.75
N GLU A 228 -7.49 -12.39 3.16
CA GLU A 228 -7.17 -13.01 4.45
C GLU A 228 -6.35 -14.30 4.30
N GLY A 229 -5.91 -14.87 5.43
CA GLY A 229 -5.09 -16.08 5.44
C GLY A 229 -3.67 -15.83 4.94
N ASN A 230 -3.12 -16.73 4.12
CA ASN A 230 -1.71 -16.75 3.70
C ASN A 230 -1.36 -15.68 2.63
N SER A 231 -1.65 -14.42 2.92
CA SER A 231 -1.21 -13.24 2.18
C SER A 231 0.29 -12.95 2.45
N PRO A 232 0.98 -12.13 1.63
CA PRO A 232 0.46 -11.12 0.69
C PRO A 232 -0.04 -11.64 -0.67
N LYS A 233 0.19 -12.93 -0.99
CA LYS A 233 0.03 -13.47 -2.36
C LYS A 233 -0.97 -14.61 -2.48
N SER A 234 -0.87 -15.66 -1.64
CA SER A 234 -1.69 -16.88 -1.74
C SER A 234 -2.81 -16.94 -0.69
N GLY A 235 -3.38 -15.78 -0.36
CA GLY A 235 -4.50 -15.63 0.57
C GLY A 235 -5.86 -16.02 -0.02
N ILE A 236 -6.91 -15.81 0.75
CA ILE A 236 -8.31 -16.05 0.40
C ILE A 236 -8.99 -14.69 0.20
N PRO A 237 -9.44 -14.36 -1.01
CA PRO A 237 -10.20 -13.14 -1.23
C PRO A 237 -11.49 -13.14 -0.42
N ARG A 238 -11.84 -11.99 0.16
CA ARG A 238 -13.03 -11.82 0.99
C ARG A 238 -13.72 -10.51 0.63
N ILE A 239 -14.99 -10.57 0.26
CA ILE A 239 -15.80 -9.35 0.07
C ILE A 239 -16.09 -8.77 1.46
N VAL A 240 -15.77 -7.49 1.65
CA VAL A 240 -15.94 -6.77 2.92
C VAL A 240 -16.88 -5.56 2.75
N ASP A 241 -17.06 -5.06 1.52
CA ASP A 241 -17.97 -3.95 1.19
C ASP A 241 -17.65 -2.66 1.96
N ARG A 242 -16.36 -2.34 2.15
CA ARG A 242 -15.96 -1.12 2.86
C ARG A 242 -14.91 -0.31 2.08
N VAL A 243 -14.88 0.98 2.35
CA VAL A 243 -13.76 1.86 2.05
C VAL A 243 -13.42 2.62 3.32
N LEU A 244 -12.13 2.71 3.64
CA LEU A 244 -11.67 3.53 4.76
C LEU A 244 -10.78 4.66 4.24
N ALA A 245 -10.79 5.81 4.90
CA ALA A 245 -9.89 6.90 4.57
C ALA A 245 -9.43 7.68 5.80
N SER A 246 -8.22 8.23 5.72
CA SER A 246 -7.60 9.03 6.78
C SER A 246 -6.41 9.82 6.23
N SER A 247 -6.10 10.97 6.86
CA SER A 247 -4.82 11.66 6.71
C SER A 247 -3.74 11.14 7.67
N ASP A 248 -4.13 10.33 8.65
CA ASP A 248 -3.26 9.62 9.58
C ASP A 248 -3.18 8.12 9.19
N PRO A 249 -2.06 7.66 8.60
CA PRO A 249 -1.92 6.28 8.16
C PRO A 249 -1.79 5.28 9.31
N VAL A 250 -1.33 5.69 10.50
CA VAL A 250 -1.25 4.82 11.68
C VAL A 250 -2.65 4.58 12.23
N ALA A 251 -3.46 5.64 12.32
CA ALA A 251 -4.85 5.55 12.76
C ALA A 251 -5.67 4.68 11.79
N LEU A 252 -5.49 4.88 10.48
CA LEU A 252 -6.15 4.08 9.45
C LEU A 252 -5.85 2.58 9.59
N ASP A 253 -4.57 2.22 9.72
CA ASP A 253 -4.15 0.83 9.83
C ASP A 253 -4.55 0.22 11.19
N SER A 254 -4.64 1.04 12.25
CA SER A 254 -5.13 0.61 13.57
C SER A 254 -6.64 0.30 13.56
N VAL A 255 -7.45 1.15 12.94
CA VAL A 255 -8.88 0.87 12.74
C VAL A 255 -9.07 -0.34 11.82
N ALA A 256 -8.28 -0.46 10.75
CA ALA A 256 -8.34 -1.63 9.87
C ALA A 256 -7.97 -2.93 10.62
N ALA A 257 -6.93 -2.92 11.45
CA ALA A 257 -6.56 -4.05 12.31
C ALA A 257 -7.71 -4.47 13.23
N TYR A 258 -8.34 -3.49 13.90
CA TYR A 258 -9.49 -3.71 14.77
C TYR A 258 -10.66 -4.34 14.01
N LEU A 259 -11.03 -3.80 12.84
CA LEU A 259 -12.09 -4.36 11.99
C LEU A 259 -11.78 -5.80 11.56
N MET A 260 -10.52 -6.13 11.30
CA MET A 260 -10.09 -7.47 10.94
C MET A 260 -10.08 -8.45 12.14
N GLY A 261 -10.24 -7.96 13.37
CA GLY A 261 -10.19 -8.77 14.59
C GLY A 261 -8.79 -8.92 15.19
N PHE A 262 -7.85 -8.03 14.86
CA PHE A 262 -6.53 -7.96 15.47
C PHE A 262 -6.45 -6.82 16.49
N ALA A 263 -5.69 -7.00 17.56
CA ALA A 263 -5.39 -5.93 18.50
C ALA A 263 -4.29 -5.01 17.93
N PRO A 264 -4.55 -3.71 17.68
CA PRO A 264 -3.54 -2.80 17.11
C PRO A 264 -2.28 -2.67 17.97
N SER A 265 -2.44 -2.77 19.30
CA SER A 265 -1.34 -2.76 20.28
C SER A 265 -0.36 -3.93 20.13
N GLN A 266 -0.76 -5.02 19.47
CA GLN A 266 0.08 -6.20 19.25
C GLN A 266 0.81 -6.18 17.90
N ILE A 267 0.64 -5.11 17.10
CA ILE A 267 1.21 -5.02 15.75
C ILE A 267 2.44 -4.11 15.78
N GLY A 268 3.63 -4.73 15.67
CA GLY A 268 4.93 -4.07 15.84
C GLY A 268 5.10 -2.77 15.05
N HIS A 269 4.95 -2.81 13.72
CA HIS A 269 5.11 -1.60 12.90
C HIS A 269 4.12 -0.48 13.20
N LEU A 270 2.91 -0.76 13.72
CA LEU A 270 1.99 0.31 14.15
C LEU A 270 2.57 1.05 15.36
N GLN A 271 3.10 0.29 16.33
CA GLN A 271 3.70 0.84 17.54
C GLN A 271 4.99 1.61 17.22
N GLU A 272 5.85 1.07 16.35
CA GLU A 272 7.07 1.75 15.91
C GLU A 272 6.75 3.07 15.18
N CYS A 273 5.73 3.08 14.30
CA CYS A 273 5.34 4.31 13.59
C CYS A 273 4.72 5.35 14.54
N ALA A 274 3.87 4.93 15.48
CA ALA A 274 3.29 5.81 16.48
C ALA A 274 4.37 6.44 17.39
N ALA A 275 5.36 5.63 17.81
CA ALA A 275 6.45 6.07 18.68
C ALA A 275 7.33 7.18 18.09
N VAL A 276 7.42 7.26 16.76
CA VAL A 276 8.15 8.34 16.05
C VAL A 276 7.22 9.48 15.57
N GLY A 277 5.97 9.51 16.03
CA GLY A 277 5.03 10.60 15.76
C GLY A 277 4.44 10.61 14.34
N LEU A 278 4.36 9.45 13.68
CA LEU A 278 3.73 9.35 12.36
C LEU A 278 2.20 9.32 12.41
N GLY A 279 1.62 9.07 13.59
CA GLY A 279 0.19 9.03 13.79
C GLY A 279 -0.21 8.33 15.09
N GLN A 280 -1.51 8.10 15.25
CA GLN A 280 -2.10 7.52 16.45
C GLN A 280 -2.43 6.02 16.30
N ALA A 281 -2.02 5.20 17.27
CA ALA A 281 -2.32 3.76 17.28
C ALA A 281 -3.38 3.34 18.32
N THR A 282 -3.71 4.22 19.26
CA THR A 282 -4.70 3.99 20.32
C THR A 282 -6.10 4.29 19.80
N LEU A 283 -6.97 3.27 19.75
CA LEU A 283 -8.33 3.39 19.19
C LEU A 283 -9.18 4.46 19.88
N ASP A 284 -9.09 4.59 21.21
CA ASP A 284 -9.86 5.58 21.97
C ASP A 284 -9.45 7.03 21.65
N GLU A 285 -8.26 7.21 21.08
CA GLU A 285 -7.72 8.50 20.63
C GLU A 285 -7.92 8.71 19.13
N ILE A 286 -8.77 7.90 18.47
CA ILE A 286 -9.12 8.02 17.05
C ILE A 286 -10.62 8.30 16.92
N GLU A 287 -10.96 9.35 16.19
CA GLU A 287 -12.34 9.67 15.85
C GLU A 287 -12.78 8.81 14.64
N MET A 288 -13.66 7.84 14.88
CA MET A 288 -14.23 7.00 13.82
C MET A 288 -15.50 7.63 13.25
N LEU A 289 -15.51 7.91 11.95
CA LEU A 289 -16.59 8.58 11.22
C LEU A 289 -17.24 7.66 10.19
N GLY A 290 -18.47 8.00 9.78
CA GLY A 290 -19.19 7.28 8.74
C GLY A 290 -20.13 6.23 9.32
N ASP A 291 -20.02 5.00 8.85
CA ASP A 291 -20.88 3.90 9.28
C ASP A 291 -20.28 3.15 10.47
N PRO A 292 -21.09 2.45 11.29
CA PRO A 292 -20.59 1.73 12.46
C PRO A 292 -19.44 0.79 12.13
N ALA A 293 -18.30 1.04 12.78
CA ALA A 293 -17.01 0.38 12.58
C ALA A 293 -16.85 -0.77 13.59
N GLU A 294 -17.68 -1.81 13.47
CA GLU A 294 -17.58 -2.99 14.32
C GLU A 294 -16.64 -4.06 13.71
N PRO A 295 -15.97 -4.87 14.55
CA PRO A 295 -15.19 -6.00 14.07
C PRO A 295 -16.00 -6.91 13.15
N LEU A 296 -15.38 -7.32 12.05
CA LEU A 296 -16.02 -8.18 11.07
C LEU A 296 -16.28 -9.55 11.68
N SER A 297 -17.47 -10.09 11.43
CA SER A 297 -17.88 -11.43 11.88
C SER A 297 -18.11 -12.33 10.66
N PRO A 298 -17.39 -13.47 10.53
CA PRO A 298 -16.27 -13.90 11.38
C PRO A 298 -15.03 -12.99 11.24
N PRO A 299 -14.09 -12.98 12.20
CA PRO A 299 -12.85 -12.23 12.08
C PRO A 299 -11.99 -12.75 10.91
N PHE A 300 -10.96 -11.99 10.53
CA PHE A 300 -10.05 -12.42 9.46
C PHE A 300 -9.26 -13.64 9.88
N ILE A 301 -9.04 -14.55 8.93
CA ILE A 301 -8.11 -15.68 9.13
C ILE A 301 -6.68 -15.12 9.19
N PRO A 302 -5.94 -15.28 10.31
CA PRO A 302 -4.57 -14.77 10.41
C PRO A 302 -3.64 -15.46 9.40
N ALA A 303 -2.67 -14.69 8.88
CA ALA A 303 -1.62 -15.26 8.04
C ALA A 303 -0.69 -16.15 8.87
N ARG A 304 -0.33 -17.32 8.35
CA ARG A 304 0.65 -18.22 9.00
C ARG A 304 1.95 -18.23 8.22
N HIS A 305 3.06 -18.40 8.94
CA HIS A 305 4.34 -18.69 8.31
C HIS A 305 4.28 -20.05 7.60
N ASN A 306 4.50 -20.06 6.28
CA ASN A 306 4.72 -21.28 5.53
C ASN A 306 6.19 -21.75 5.65
N LEU A 307 6.48 -23.00 5.25
CA LEU A 307 7.81 -23.60 5.35
C LEU A 307 8.90 -22.70 4.72
N VAL A 308 8.62 -22.15 3.53
CA VAL A 308 9.54 -21.25 2.82
C VAL A 308 9.86 -20.00 3.65
N SER A 309 8.86 -19.36 4.23
CA SER A 309 9.06 -18.17 5.07
C SER A 309 9.80 -18.49 6.37
N ARG A 310 9.59 -19.67 6.97
CA ARG A 310 10.33 -20.13 8.15
C ARG A 310 11.80 -20.38 7.80
N MET A 311 12.06 -21.06 6.68
CA MET A 311 13.42 -21.30 6.18
C MET A 311 14.12 -19.99 5.84
N GLU A 312 13.43 -19.06 5.16
CA GLU A 312 13.96 -17.71 4.87
C GLU A 312 14.41 -17.01 6.16
N LEU A 313 13.56 -17.01 7.20
CA LEU A 313 13.89 -16.39 8.49
C LEU A 313 15.09 -17.04 9.16
N VAL A 314 15.18 -18.38 9.16
CA VAL A 314 16.32 -19.11 9.72
C VAL A 314 17.62 -18.78 8.97
N LEU A 315 17.59 -18.83 7.63
CA LEU A 315 18.74 -18.53 6.79
C LEU A 315 19.21 -17.07 6.96
N ARG A 316 18.28 -16.12 7.09
CA ARG A 316 18.62 -14.71 7.31
C ARG A 316 19.19 -14.43 8.69
N ARG A 317 18.70 -15.11 9.74
CA ARG A 317 19.22 -14.97 11.11
C ARG A 317 20.64 -15.53 11.25
N ASN A 318 21.04 -16.49 10.42
CA ASN A 318 22.38 -17.05 10.46
C ASN A 318 23.35 -16.22 9.61
N ALA A 319 24.12 -15.36 10.28
CA ALA A 319 25.09 -14.47 9.64
C ALA A 319 26.15 -15.20 8.78
N ARG A 320 26.43 -16.48 9.06
CA ARG A 320 27.38 -17.29 8.28
C ARG A 320 26.76 -17.87 7.00
N LEU A 321 25.46 -18.19 7.01
CA LEU A 321 24.76 -18.76 5.85
C LEU A 321 24.17 -17.70 4.92
N ARG A 322 23.92 -16.49 5.45
CA ARG A 322 23.31 -15.38 4.70
C ARG A 322 24.07 -15.05 3.40
N PRO A 323 25.41 -14.84 3.40
CA PRO A 323 26.12 -14.49 2.17
C PRO A 323 26.03 -15.58 1.10
N TRP A 324 26.12 -16.85 1.53
CA TRP A 324 26.10 -18.01 0.63
C TRP A 324 24.76 -18.19 -0.09
N PHE A 325 23.66 -17.74 0.50
CA PHE A 325 22.31 -17.95 -0.03
C PHE A 325 21.72 -16.73 -0.74
N PHE A 326 22.01 -15.52 -0.25
CA PHE A 326 21.39 -14.29 -0.75
C PHE A 326 22.30 -13.45 -1.66
N ASP A 327 23.61 -13.61 -1.54
CA ASP A 327 24.60 -12.81 -2.30
C ASP A 327 25.28 -13.63 -3.42
N THR A 328 24.79 -14.84 -3.68
CA THR A 328 25.29 -15.74 -4.73
C THR A 328 24.23 -16.00 -5.82
N PRO A 329 24.59 -16.61 -6.96
CA PRO A 329 23.62 -17.05 -7.97
C PRO A 329 22.52 -17.99 -7.44
N LEU A 330 22.74 -18.64 -6.29
CA LEU A 330 21.73 -19.47 -5.61
C LEU A 330 20.46 -18.68 -5.27
N PHE A 331 20.57 -17.38 -5.00
CA PHE A 331 19.41 -16.53 -4.78
C PHE A 331 18.49 -16.49 -6.00
N ARG A 332 19.06 -16.44 -7.21
CA ARG A 332 18.28 -16.48 -8.46
C ARG A 332 17.56 -17.80 -8.64
N VAL A 333 18.19 -18.92 -8.25
CA VAL A 333 17.54 -20.24 -8.23
C VAL A 333 16.37 -20.24 -7.25
N CYS A 334 16.54 -19.70 -6.05
CA CYS A 334 15.46 -19.58 -5.06
C CYS A 334 14.29 -18.72 -5.57
N CYS A 335 14.58 -17.63 -6.28
CA CYS A 335 13.57 -16.79 -6.93
C CYS A 335 12.83 -17.57 -8.02
N ALA A 336 13.54 -18.31 -8.87
CA ALA A 336 12.94 -19.15 -9.91
C ALA A 336 12.05 -20.26 -9.33
N LEU A 337 12.50 -20.94 -8.27
CA LEU A 337 11.69 -21.93 -7.54
C LEU A 337 10.45 -21.31 -6.90
N THR A 338 10.56 -20.08 -6.40
CA THR A 338 9.42 -19.34 -5.85
C THR A 338 8.39 -19.02 -6.93
N LEU A 339 8.84 -18.54 -8.10
CA LEU A 339 7.98 -18.30 -9.26
C LEU A 339 7.27 -19.59 -9.69
N LEU A 340 8.03 -20.69 -9.86
CA LEU A 340 7.48 -22.00 -10.22
C LEU A 340 6.44 -22.49 -9.20
N TYR A 341 6.70 -22.32 -7.90
CA TYR A 341 5.75 -22.69 -6.84
C TYR A 341 4.41 -21.95 -7.00
N TYR A 342 4.45 -20.64 -7.23
CA TYR A 342 3.24 -19.84 -7.40
C TYR A 342 2.52 -20.15 -8.72
N ASP A 343 3.27 -20.39 -9.80
CA ASP A 343 2.70 -20.82 -11.07
C ASP A 343 2.03 -22.19 -10.95
N VAL A 344 2.64 -23.15 -10.25
CA VAL A 344 2.02 -24.45 -9.97
C VAL A 344 0.74 -24.27 -9.13
N TRP A 345 0.80 -23.48 -8.06
CA TRP A 345 -0.36 -23.20 -7.21
C TRP A 345 -1.52 -22.55 -7.97
N TYR A 346 -1.21 -21.61 -8.87
CA TYR A 346 -2.21 -20.86 -9.62
C TYR A 346 -2.70 -21.62 -10.85
N HIS A 347 -1.77 -22.17 -11.65
CA HIS A 347 -2.06 -22.75 -12.95
C HIS A 347 -2.23 -24.27 -12.97
N VAL A 348 -1.45 -25.03 -12.19
CA VAL A 348 -1.50 -26.51 -12.23
C VAL A 348 -2.53 -27.03 -11.23
N LEU A 349 -2.39 -26.64 -9.96
CA LEU A 349 -3.35 -27.01 -8.90
C LEU A 349 -4.69 -26.24 -9.03
N GLY A 350 -4.67 -25.12 -9.75
CA GLY A 350 -5.84 -24.29 -10.01
C GLY A 350 -6.42 -23.59 -8.77
N ILE A 351 -5.72 -23.60 -7.63
CA ILE A 351 -6.24 -23.04 -6.37
C ILE A 351 -6.40 -21.53 -6.50
N GLY A 352 -5.37 -20.86 -7.02
CA GLY A 352 -5.41 -19.41 -7.27
C GLY A 352 -6.53 -19.00 -8.23
N ARG A 353 -6.67 -19.71 -9.37
CA ARG A 353 -7.76 -19.46 -10.32
C ARG A 353 -9.14 -19.67 -9.71
N ARG A 354 -9.37 -20.77 -8.98
CA ARG A 354 -10.67 -21.01 -8.33
C ARG A 354 -11.05 -19.88 -7.37
N ARG A 355 -10.09 -19.37 -6.59
CA ARG A 355 -10.28 -18.23 -5.67
C ARG A 355 -10.57 -16.93 -6.42
N ARG A 356 -9.80 -16.64 -7.48
CA ARG A 356 -10.06 -15.52 -8.38
C ARG A 356 -11.45 -15.59 -8.98
N ASP A 357 -11.80 -16.72 -9.58
CA ASP A 357 -13.04 -16.91 -10.32
C ASP A 357 -14.27 -16.84 -9.41
N ALA A 358 -14.14 -17.22 -8.13
CA ALA A 358 -15.18 -17.02 -7.13
C ALA A 358 -15.56 -15.55 -6.97
N VAL A 359 -14.57 -14.65 -6.91
CA VAL A 359 -14.82 -13.20 -6.84
C VAL A 359 -15.25 -12.64 -8.20
N LEU A 360 -14.69 -13.12 -9.31
CA LEU A 360 -15.11 -12.68 -10.65
C LEU A 360 -16.56 -13.01 -10.99
N ARG A 361 -17.17 -13.99 -10.31
CA ARG A 361 -18.60 -14.29 -10.41
C ARG A 361 -19.49 -13.46 -9.47
N SER A 362 -18.90 -12.71 -8.54
CA SER A 362 -19.63 -11.78 -7.67
C SER A 362 -19.97 -10.47 -8.39
N ALA A 363 -20.77 -9.62 -7.75
CA ALA A 363 -21.10 -8.30 -8.28
C ALA A 363 -19.86 -7.41 -8.53
N TYR A 364 -18.77 -7.63 -7.77
CA TYR A 364 -17.50 -6.93 -7.97
C TYR A 364 -16.73 -7.38 -9.21
N GLY A 365 -17.06 -8.55 -9.79
CA GLY A 365 -16.30 -9.12 -10.91
C GLY A 365 -16.21 -8.22 -12.14
N ALA A 366 -17.23 -7.39 -12.36
CA ALA A 366 -17.34 -6.49 -13.51
C ALA A 366 -16.16 -5.50 -13.62
N GLN A 367 -15.53 -5.11 -12.51
CA GLN A 367 -14.42 -4.16 -12.51
C GLN A 367 -13.17 -4.65 -13.26
N TRP A 368 -13.04 -5.98 -13.45
CA TRP A 368 -11.90 -6.60 -14.16
C TRP A 368 -12.28 -7.10 -15.56
N GLN A 369 -13.56 -7.10 -15.91
CA GLN A 369 -14.10 -7.67 -17.15
C GLN A 369 -14.36 -6.64 -18.25
N LEU A 370 -13.99 -5.37 -18.05
CA LEU A 370 -14.22 -4.30 -19.03
C LEU A 370 -13.65 -4.71 -20.40
N ARG A 371 -14.56 -4.92 -21.36
CA ARG A 371 -14.29 -5.33 -22.74
C ARG A 371 -13.77 -4.17 -23.56
#